data_AF-A0A350P9I3-F1
#
_entry.id   AF-A0A350P9I3-F1
#
_cell.length_a   1.000
_cell.length_b   1.000
_cell.length_c   1.000
_cell.angle_alpha   90.00
_cell.angle_beta   90.00
_cell.angle_gamma   90.00
#
_symmetry.space_group_name_H-M   'P 1'
#
loop_
_entity.id
_entity.type
_entity.pdbx_description
1 polymer ?
#
loop_
_entity_poly.entity_id
_entity_poly.type
_entity_poly.pdbx_seq_one_letter_code
_entity_poly.pdbx_strand_id
1 'polypeptide(L)'
;MTRSNRTLTQFAADKLAEFVNNQWTGPVTQSKGNTTVKVFTPKDKSSSSVFQVFLFNESIFELDQTHLIIRNGGFFDSKGRPSRTTRERINGLLDAVGELKVIPQGTRMFLGNNGQKDTCFIGNSSRSAVLDSQCPDRIIVRDSKQLLVF
;
A
#
# COMPACT_ATOMS: atom_id res chain seq x y z
N MET A 1 6.66 -13.54 22.12
CA MET A 1 7.76 -12.94 21.35
C MET A 1 7.17 -11.98 20.33
N THR A 2 7.12 -10.69 20.63
CA THR A 2 6.48 -9.69 19.75
C THR A 2 7.41 -9.39 18.59
N ARG A 3 7.23 -10.09 17.45
CA ARG A 3 7.97 -9.76 16.22
C ARG A 3 7.64 -8.32 15.86
N SER A 4 8.64 -7.45 15.82
CA SER A 4 8.47 -6.05 15.40
C SER A 4 7.95 -6.01 13.96
N ASN A 5 6.76 -5.44 13.76
CA ASN A 5 6.20 -5.25 12.42
C ASN A 5 7.07 -4.34 11.54
N ARG A 6 7.91 -3.50 12.14
CA ARG A 6 8.77 -2.52 11.46
C ARG A 6 9.74 -3.19 10.50
N THR A 7 10.38 -4.29 10.86
CA THR A 7 11.37 -4.97 10.00
C THR A 7 10.73 -5.61 8.77
N LEU A 8 9.45 -6.01 8.89
CA LEU A 8 8.68 -6.54 7.77
C LEU A 8 8.14 -5.42 6.87
N THR A 9 7.84 -4.24 7.44
CA THR A 9 7.46 -3.06 6.65
C THR A 9 8.65 -2.57 5.86
N GLN A 10 9.81 -2.46 6.51
CA GLN A 10 11.05 -2.06 5.86
C GLN A 10 11.41 -3.01 4.72
N PHE A 11 11.28 -4.33 4.94
CA PHE A 11 11.48 -5.31 3.86
C PHE A 11 10.63 -5.02 2.62
N ALA A 12 9.34 -4.71 2.79
CA ALA A 12 8.48 -4.39 1.66
C ALA A 12 8.82 -3.03 1.01
N ALA A 13 9.18 -2.02 1.82
CA ALA A 13 9.60 -0.70 1.35
C ALA A 13 10.93 -0.73 0.57
N ASP A 14 11.92 -1.49 1.04
CA ASP A 14 13.21 -1.68 0.35
C ASP A 14 12.98 -2.31 -1.03
N LYS A 15 12.12 -3.33 -1.09
CA LYS A 15 11.75 -4.01 -2.33
C LYS A 15 10.97 -3.12 -3.29
N LEU A 16 10.09 -2.28 -2.76
CA LEU A 16 9.41 -1.24 -3.53
C LEU A 16 10.41 -0.24 -4.14
N ALA A 17 11.41 0.21 -3.37
CA ALA A 17 12.45 1.10 -3.87
C ALA A 17 13.30 0.46 -4.98
N GLU A 18 13.67 -0.81 -4.83
CA GLU A 18 14.34 -1.59 -5.88
C GLU A 18 13.49 -1.64 -7.17
N PHE A 19 12.18 -1.85 -7.05
CA PHE A 19 11.25 -1.87 -8.19
C PHE A 19 11.14 -0.51 -8.88
N VAL A 20 10.89 0.56 -8.11
CA VAL A 20 10.71 1.93 -8.66
C VAL A 20 11.98 2.44 -9.35
N ASN A 21 13.16 2.11 -8.82
CA ASN A 21 14.44 2.53 -9.38
C ASN A 21 14.96 1.62 -10.51
N ASN A 22 14.16 0.65 -10.98
CA ASN A 22 14.55 -0.36 -11.97
C ASN A 22 15.80 -1.17 -11.58
N GLN A 23 16.02 -1.36 -10.28
CA GLN A 23 17.14 -2.13 -9.72
C GLN A 23 16.73 -3.56 -9.34
N TRP A 24 15.50 -3.96 -9.67
CA TRP A 24 14.98 -5.27 -9.34
C TRP A 24 15.71 -6.37 -10.11
N THR A 25 16.47 -7.19 -9.39
CA THR A 25 17.27 -8.30 -9.96
C THR A 25 16.87 -9.67 -9.40
N GLY A 26 15.86 -9.74 -8.53
CA GLY A 26 15.47 -10.94 -7.78
C GLY A 26 14.24 -11.70 -8.31
N PRO A 27 13.97 -12.91 -7.79
CA PRO A 27 12.87 -13.77 -8.24
C PRO A 27 11.48 -13.14 -8.07
N VAL A 28 10.54 -13.61 -8.90
CA VAL A 28 9.15 -13.16 -9.11
C VAL A 28 8.27 -13.21 -7.83
N THR A 29 8.76 -13.74 -6.71
CA THR A 29 8.11 -13.65 -5.39
C THR A 29 9.17 -13.75 -4.29
N GLN A 30 9.06 -12.89 -3.27
CA GLN A 30 9.90 -12.93 -2.08
C GLN A 30 9.03 -12.77 -0.82
N SER A 31 9.30 -13.55 0.22
CA SER A 31 8.50 -13.55 1.45
C SER A 31 9.37 -13.40 2.69
N LYS A 32 8.85 -12.65 3.66
CA LYS A 32 9.43 -12.50 5.00
C LYS A 32 8.31 -12.44 6.04
N GLY A 33 8.23 -13.45 6.91
CA GLY A 33 7.17 -13.54 7.91
C GLY A 33 5.77 -13.57 7.27
N ASN A 34 4.90 -12.64 7.66
CA ASN A 34 3.56 -12.51 7.10
C ASN A 34 3.49 -11.57 5.89
N THR A 35 4.62 -11.21 5.28
CA THR A 35 4.66 -10.23 4.18
C THR A 35 5.30 -10.87 2.96
N THR A 36 4.60 -10.81 1.84
CA THR A 36 5.07 -11.33 0.55
C THR A 36 5.05 -10.21 -0.48
N VAL A 37 6.13 -10.07 -1.22
CA VAL A 37 6.26 -9.15 -2.35
C VAL A 37 6.26 -9.98 -3.63
N LYS A 38 5.50 -9.55 -4.63
CA LYS A 38 5.48 -10.14 -5.96
C LYS A 38 5.71 -9.06 -7.00
N VAL A 39 6.47 -9.38 -8.03
CA VAL A 39 6.61 -8.53 -9.22
C VAL A 39 6.14 -9.33 -10.41
N PHE A 40 5.01 -8.92 -10.99
CA PHE A 40 4.49 -9.51 -12.19
C PHE A 40 4.99 -8.72 -13.40
N THR A 41 5.74 -9.36 -14.28
CA THR A 41 6.10 -8.79 -15.57
C THR A 41 5.27 -9.49 -16.64
N PRO A 42 4.32 -8.78 -17.28
CA PRO A 42 3.53 -9.33 -18.37
C PRO A 42 4.42 -9.90 -19.48
N LYS A 43 3.96 -10.96 -20.15
CA LYS A 43 4.67 -11.51 -21.33
C LYS A 43 4.59 -10.58 -22.54
N ASP A 44 3.57 -9.74 -22.60
CA ASP A 44 3.39 -8.74 -23.64
C ASP A 44 4.18 -7.47 -23.29
N LYS A 45 4.99 -6.98 -24.25
CA LYS A 45 5.79 -5.76 -24.10
C LYS A 45 4.94 -4.49 -23.98
N SER A 46 3.65 -4.55 -24.32
CA SER A 46 2.73 -3.42 -24.15
C SER A 46 2.31 -3.18 -22.69
N SER A 47 2.49 -4.16 -21.82
CA SER A 47 1.97 -4.13 -20.46
C SER A 47 3.10 -3.92 -19.44
N SER A 48 2.85 -3.02 -18.51
CA SER A 48 3.83 -2.62 -17.49
C SER A 48 3.99 -3.68 -16.41
N SER A 49 5.19 -3.80 -15.84
CA SER A 49 5.37 -4.60 -14.62
C SER A 49 4.53 -4.03 -13.48
N VAL A 50 4.01 -4.92 -12.64
CA VAL A 50 3.18 -4.60 -11.49
C VAL A 50 3.86 -5.13 -10.22
N PHE A 51 4.06 -4.25 -9.26
CA PHE A 51 4.57 -4.59 -7.93
C PHE A 51 3.40 -4.78 -6.97
N GLN A 52 3.38 -5.88 -6.23
CA GLN A 52 2.33 -6.20 -5.27
C GLN A 52 2.92 -6.57 -3.91
N VAL A 53 2.26 -6.09 -2.84
CA VAL A 53 2.53 -6.51 -1.47
C VAL A 53 1.31 -7.20 -0.90
N PHE A 54 1.55 -8.36 -0.29
CA PHE A 54 0.57 -9.18 0.38
C PHE A 54 0.87 -9.21 1.88
N LEU A 55 -0.20 -9.09 2.68
CA LEU A 55 -0.19 -9.43 4.10
C LEU A 55 -0.87 -10.79 4.26
N PHE A 56 -0.12 -11.78 4.72
CA PHE A 56 -0.46 -13.20 4.59
C PHE A 56 -0.69 -13.55 3.11
N ASN A 57 -1.93 -13.84 2.73
CA ASN A 57 -2.33 -14.18 1.37
C ASN A 57 -3.19 -13.09 0.71
N GLU A 58 -3.45 -11.98 1.40
CA GLU A 58 -4.30 -10.89 0.92
C GLU A 58 -3.44 -9.74 0.38
N SER A 59 -3.75 -9.29 -0.84
CA SER A 59 -3.09 -8.11 -1.41
C SER A 59 -3.55 -6.86 -0.66
N ILE A 60 -2.60 -6.03 -0.24
CA ILE A 60 -2.88 -4.76 0.44
C ILE A 60 -2.39 -3.55 -0.36
N PHE A 61 -1.51 -3.78 -1.32
CA PHE A 61 -0.84 -2.75 -2.09
C PHE A 61 -0.46 -3.29 -3.46
N GLU A 62 -0.69 -2.48 -4.47
CA GLU A 62 -0.29 -2.71 -5.86
C GLU A 62 0.20 -1.40 -6.46
N LEU A 63 1.23 -1.46 -7.29
CA LEU A 63 1.80 -0.33 -7.99
C LEU A 63 2.14 -0.74 -9.43
N ASP A 64 1.60 0.01 -10.38
CA ASP A 64 1.97 -0.09 -11.79
C ASP A 64 2.54 1.25 -12.30
N GLN A 65 2.64 1.45 -13.61
CA GLN A 65 3.16 2.71 -14.20
C GLN A 65 2.25 3.94 -14.03
N THR A 66 0.97 3.76 -13.72
CA THR A 66 -0.05 4.81 -13.77
C THR A 66 -0.70 5.09 -12.42
N HIS A 67 -0.85 4.08 -11.57
CA HIS A 67 -1.56 4.20 -10.32
C HIS A 67 -1.06 3.20 -9.27
N LEU A 68 -1.58 3.40 -8.06
CA LEU A 68 -1.44 2.50 -6.92
C LEU A 68 -2.83 2.04 -6.54
N ILE A 69 -2.97 0.76 -6.20
CA ILE A 69 -4.19 0.24 -5.59
C ILE A 69 -3.88 -0.12 -4.14
N ILE A 70 -4.64 0.48 -3.22
CA ILE A 70 -4.53 0.21 -1.80
C ILE A 70 -5.78 -0.54 -1.37
N ARG A 71 -5.58 -1.70 -0.75
CA ARG A 71 -6.67 -2.58 -0.32
C ARG A 71 -6.68 -2.71 1.20
N ASN A 72 -7.86 -2.81 1.79
CA ASN A 72 -8.04 -2.92 3.24
C ASN A 72 -7.51 -4.24 3.83
N GLY A 73 -7.15 -5.21 2.97
CA GLY A 73 -6.52 -6.49 3.30
C GLY A 73 -7.42 -7.51 3.98
N GLY A 74 -8.73 -7.26 4.15
CA GLY A 74 -9.66 -8.25 4.72
C GLY A 74 -9.51 -8.57 6.21
N PHE A 75 -8.52 -8.01 6.90
CA PHE A 75 -8.31 -8.19 8.34
C PHE A 75 -8.83 -6.98 9.11
N PHE A 76 -9.83 -7.17 9.98
CA PHE A 76 -10.49 -6.06 10.68
C PHE A 76 -10.37 -6.17 12.20
N ASP A 77 -10.41 -5.02 12.88
CA ASP A 77 -10.59 -4.96 14.33
C ASP A 77 -12.06 -5.09 14.74
N SER A 78 -12.34 -5.10 16.04
CA SER A 78 -13.70 -5.20 16.58
C SER A 78 -14.65 -4.06 16.18
N LYS A 79 -14.11 -2.97 15.60
CA LYS A 79 -14.87 -1.83 15.09
C LYS A 79 -15.03 -1.87 13.56
N GLY A 80 -14.62 -2.97 12.91
CA GLY A 80 -14.72 -3.14 11.46
C GLY A 80 -13.71 -2.33 10.65
N ARG A 81 -12.63 -1.86 11.29
CA ARG A 81 -11.58 -1.06 10.63
C ARG A 81 -10.40 -1.95 10.27
N PRO A 82 -9.61 -1.63 9.24
CA PRO A 82 -8.41 -2.41 8.92
C PRO A 82 -7.51 -2.61 10.13
N SER A 83 -7.01 -3.84 10.28
CA SER A 83 -6.20 -4.26 11.42
C SER A 83 -5.03 -3.31 11.65
N ARG A 84 -4.55 -3.24 12.89
CA ARG A 84 -3.36 -2.42 13.22
C ARG A 84 -2.17 -2.77 12.31
N THR A 85 -1.93 -4.06 12.08
CA THR A 85 -0.84 -4.54 11.21
C THR A 85 -1.04 -4.09 9.76
N THR A 86 -2.26 -4.16 9.23
CA THR A 86 -2.57 -3.69 7.87
C THR A 86 -2.28 -2.19 7.74
N ARG A 87 -2.75 -1.38 8.69
CA ARG A 87 -2.51 0.07 8.70
C ARG A 87 -1.04 0.43 8.81
N GLU A 88 -0.29 -0.25 9.70
CA GLU A 88 1.15 -0.06 9.85
C GLU A 88 1.92 -0.41 8.57
N ARG A 89 1.53 -1.50 7.88
CA ARG A 89 2.18 -1.92 6.64
C ARG A 89 1.87 -0.95 5.49
N ILE A 90 0.60 -0.57 5.31
CA ILE A 90 0.21 0.39 4.26
C ILE A 90 0.88 1.74 4.51
N ASN A 91 0.91 2.25 5.75
CA ASN A 91 1.56 3.53 6.03
C ASN A 91 3.04 3.54 5.66
N GLY A 92 3.81 2.51 6.01
CA GLY A 92 5.22 2.49 5.61
C GLY A 92 5.43 2.33 4.10
N LEU A 93 4.49 1.71 3.39
CA LEU A 93 4.52 1.68 1.92
C LEU A 93 4.19 3.05 1.32
N LEU A 94 3.18 3.75 1.86
CA LEU A 94 2.79 5.10 1.45
C LEU A 94 3.91 6.12 1.72
N ASP A 95 4.57 6.03 2.87
CA ASP A 95 5.73 6.85 3.19
C ASP A 95 6.84 6.61 2.16
N ALA A 96 7.17 5.33 1.87
CA ALA A 96 8.17 4.98 0.88
C ALA A 96 7.85 5.49 -0.53
N VAL A 97 6.61 5.32 -1.04
CA VAL A 97 6.24 5.87 -2.35
C VAL A 97 6.22 7.41 -2.37
N GLY A 98 5.95 8.06 -1.23
CA GLY A 98 6.09 9.50 -1.08
C GLY A 98 7.55 9.98 -1.16
N GLU A 99 8.47 9.28 -0.48
CA GLU A 99 9.90 9.54 -0.54
C GLU A 99 10.46 9.35 -1.95
N LEU A 100 9.99 8.33 -2.67
CA LEU A 100 10.32 8.03 -4.06
C LEU A 100 9.64 8.98 -5.06
N LYS A 101 8.86 9.97 -4.60
CA LYS A 101 8.11 10.94 -5.44
C LYS A 101 7.18 10.26 -6.44
N VAL A 102 6.57 9.15 -6.06
CA VAL A 102 5.53 8.47 -6.85
C VAL A 102 4.15 9.09 -6.59
N ILE A 103 3.92 9.53 -5.35
CA ILE A 103 2.75 10.29 -4.88
C ILE A 103 3.22 11.44 -3.98
N PRO A 104 2.35 12.38 -3.57
CA PRO A 104 2.74 13.45 -2.66
C PRO A 104 3.10 12.88 -1.28
N GLN A 105 4.16 13.43 -0.69
CA GLN A 105 4.58 13.09 0.67
C GLN A 105 3.47 13.40 1.69
N GLY A 106 3.48 12.65 2.80
CA GLY A 106 2.47 12.78 3.86
C GLY A 106 1.12 12.12 3.54
N THR A 107 0.99 11.46 2.39
CA THR A 107 -0.15 10.56 2.12
C THR A 107 -0.08 9.38 3.07
N ARG A 108 -1.15 9.13 3.85
CA ARG A 108 -1.18 8.10 4.88
C ARG A 108 -2.59 7.55 5.07
N MET A 109 -2.66 6.37 5.67
CA MET A 109 -3.85 5.90 6.35
C MET A 109 -3.96 6.51 7.76
N PHE A 110 -5.17 6.99 8.09
CA PHE A 110 -5.48 7.57 9.38
C PHE A 110 -6.91 7.25 9.80
N LEU A 111 -7.18 7.37 11.10
CA LEU A 111 -8.52 7.22 11.65
C LEU A 111 -9.19 8.59 11.67
N GLY A 112 -10.46 8.63 11.28
CA GLY A 112 -11.29 9.83 11.33
C GLY A 112 -12.75 9.44 11.51
N ASN A 113 -13.59 10.43 11.80
CA ASN A 113 -15.03 10.23 11.88
C ASN A 113 -15.68 10.61 10.54
N ASN A 114 -16.51 9.74 9.97
CA ASN A 114 -17.22 10.00 8.70
C ASN A 114 -18.63 10.58 8.90
N GLY A 115 -18.96 11.07 10.09
CA GLY A 115 -20.29 11.53 10.49
C GLY A 115 -21.18 10.44 11.09
N GLN A 116 -20.80 9.16 10.99
CA GLN A 116 -21.56 8.03 11.54
C GLN A 116 -20.73 7.18 12.50
N LYS A 117 -19.47 6.90 12.15
CA LYS A 117 -18.57 6.06 12.93
C LYS A 117 -17.11 6.47 12.73
N ASP A 118 -16.25 6.04 13.65
CA ASP A 118 -14.81 6.04 13.41
C ASP A 118 -14.51 5.09 12.26
N THR A 119 -13.99 5.63 11.15
CA THR A 119 -13.57 4.85 9.99
C THR A 119 -12.11 5.13 9.66
N CYS A 120 -11.56 4.30 8.78
CA CYS A 120 -10.22 4.53 8.28
C CYS A 120 -10.31 5.28 6.96
N PHE A 121 -9.43 6.26 6.79
CA PHE A 121 -9.25 7.03 5.59
C PHE A 121 -7.86 6.79 5.04
N ILE A 122 -7.69 7.05 3.76
CA ILE A 122 -6.41 7.18 3.09
C ILE A 122 -6.34 8.55 2.40
N GLY A 123 -5.22 9.24 2.58
CA GLY A 123 -4.97 10.53 1.95
C GLY A 123 -4.10 11.43 2.80
N ASN A 124 -4.24 12.73 2.60
CA ASN A 124 -3.57 13.77 3.36
C ASN A 124 -4.57 14.88 3.74
N SER A 125 -4.08 16.04 4.18
CA SER A 125 -4.93 17.18 4.56
C SER A 125 -5.71 17.80 3.41
N SER A 126 -5.27 17.65 2.15
CA SER A 126 -5.94 18.25 0.99
C SER A 126 -7.01 17.35 0.39
N ARG A 127 -6.82 16.03 0.44
CA ARG A 127 -7.79 15.05 -0.08
C ARG A 127 -7.69 13.74 0.67
N SER A 128 -8.83 13.13 0.95
CA SER A 128 -8.89 11.78 1.53
C SER A 128 -10.11 11.01 1.04
N ALA A 129 -10.05 9.68 1.14
CA ALA A 129 -11.14 8.78 0.82
C ALA A 129 -11.25 7.69 1.90
N VAL A 130 -12.46 7.22 2.16
CA VAL A 130 -12.73 6.14 3.14
C VAL A 130 -12.10 4.83 2.63
N LEU A 131 -11.45 4.06 3.49
CA LEU A 131 -10.94 2.71 3.18
C LEU A 131 -11.32 1.78 4.33
N ASP A 132 -12.46 1.13 4.23
CA ASP A 132 -13.04 0.27 5.27
C ASP A 132 -13.66 -1.01 4.68
N SER A 133 -14.44 -1.74 5.46
CA SER A 133 -15.06 -2.99 4.99
C SER A 133 -16.09 -2.79 3.88
N GLN A 134 -16.70 -1.60 3.75
CA GLN A 134 -17.65 -1.27 2.68
C GLN A 134 -16.95 -0.65 1.46
N CYS A 135 -15.79 -0.04 1.69
CA CYS A 135 -14.94 0.57 0.68
C CYS A 135 -13.57 -0.13 0.68
N PRO A 136 -13.46 -1.33 0.08
CA PRO A 136 -12.31 -2.19 0.30
C PRO A 136 -11.04 -1.71 -0.40
N ASP A 137 -11.19 -1.00 -1.52
CA ASP A 137 -10.10 -0.63 -2.40
C ASP A 137 -10.11 0.87 -2.69
N ARG A 138 -8.92 1.45 -2.83
CA ARG A 138 -8.72 2.83 -3.31
C ARG A 138 -7.63 2.89 -4.36
N ILE A 139 -7.89 3.70 -5.38
CA ILE A 139 -6.94 3.95 -6.47
C ILE A 139 -6.33 5.33 -6.26
N ILE A 140 -5.00 5.39 -6.26
CA ILE A 140 -4.23 6.64 -6.20
C ILE A 140 -3.46 6.80 -7.50
N VAL A 141 -3.69 7.89 -8.24
CA VAL A 141 -2.92 8.16 -9.46
C VAL A 141 -1.48 8.51 -9.11
N ARG A 142 -0.53 8.07 -9.94
CA ARG A 142 0.89 8.43 -9.82
C ARG A 142 1.12 9.87 -10.26
N ASP A 143 0.93 10.80 -9.33
CA ASP A 143 1.26 12.21 -9.48
C ASP A 143 1.93 12.70 -8.20
N SER A 144 3.18 13.14 -8.30
CA SER A 144 3.97 13.60 -7.14
C SER A 144 3.55 14.97 -6.60
N LYS A 145 2.79 15.74 -7.38
CA LYS A 145 2.38 17.11 -7.07
C LYS A 145 0.95 17.16 -6.53
N GLN A 146 0.08 16.28 -7.03
CA GLN A 146 -1.33 16.29 -6.67
C GLN A 146 -1.82 14.92 -6.20
N LEU A 147 -2.51 14.90 -5.06
CA LEU A 147 -3.14 13.67 -4.59
C LEU A 147 -4.50 13.50 -5.30
N LEU A 148 -4.59 12.46 -6.12
CA LEU A 148 -5.82 12.03 -6.77
C LEU A 148 -6.19 10.64 -6.25
N VAL A 149 -7.18 10.57 -5.37
CA VAL A 149 -7.70 9.33 -4.79
C VAL A 149 -9.16 9.12 -5.17
N PHE A 150 -9.50 7.89 -5.57
CA PHE A 150 -10.80 7.43 -6.02
C PHE A 150 -11.21 6.16 -5.27
#